data_AF-A0A376NZI9-F1
#
_entry.id   AF-A0A376NZI9-F1
#
_cell.length_a   1.000
_cell.length_b   1.000
_cell.length_c   1.000
_cell.angle_alpha   90.00
_cell.angle_beta   90.00
_cell.angle_gamma   90.00
#
_symmetry.space_group_name_H-M   'P 1'
#
loop_
_entity.id
_entity.type
_entity.pdbx_description
1 polymer ?
#
loop_
_entity_poly.entity_id
_entity_poly.type
_entity_poly.pdbx_seq_one_letter_code
_entity_poly.pdbx_strand_id
1 'polypeptide(L)'
;MADLSRFENGQELPPGTYRVDIYLNNGYMATRDVTFNTGDSEQGIVPCLTRAQLASMGLNTASVAGMNLLADDACVPLTSMIHDATAHLDVGQQRLNLTIPQAFMSNRARGYIPPELWDPGINAGLLNYNFSGNSVQNRIGGNSHYAYLNLQSGLNIGAWRLRDNTTWSYNSSDRSSGSKNKWQHINTWFERDIIPLRSRLTLGDGYTQGDIFDGINFRGAQLASDDNMLPDSQEDLPR
;
A
#
# COMPACT_ATOMS: atom_id res chain seq x y z
N MET A 1 -53.05 16.63 -8.07
CA MET A 1 -53.53 15.24 -7.91
C MET A 1 -52.38 14.34 -8.27
N ALA A 2 -52.00 13.41 -7.39
CA ALA A 2 -50.90 12.48 -7.64
C ALA A 2 -51.31 11.48 -8.73
N ASP A 3 -50.45 11.28 -9.72
CA ASP A 3 -50.65 10.27 -10.78
C ASP A 3 -50.28 8.89 -10.22
N LEU A 4 -51.30 8.06 -10.00
CA LEU A 4 -51.18 6.72 -9.39
C LEU A 4 -51.16 5.59 -10.43
N SER A 5 -51.23 5.91 -11.73
CA SER A 5 -51.30 4.92 -12.83
C SER A 5 -50.11 3.97 -12.93
N ARG A 6 -49.00 4.29 -12.24
CA ARG A 6 -47.75 3.52 -12.28
C ARG A 6 -47.66 2.43 -11.21
N PHE A 7 -48.31 2.62 -10.06
CA PHE A 7 -48.41 1.60 -9.01
C PHE A 7 -49.34 0.44 -9.42
N GLU A 8 -50.27 0.70 -10.34
CA GLU A 8 -51.18 -0.31 -10.90
C GLU A 8 -50.46 -1.30 -11.85
N ASN A 9 -49.28 -0.94 -12.36
CA ASN A 9 -48.47 -1.79 -13.25
C ASN A 9 -47.36 -2.59 -12.52
N GLY A 10 -47.41 -2.67 -11.19
CA GLY A 10 -46.42 -3.40 -10.38
C GLY A 10 -45.06 -2.69 -10.23
N GLN A 11 -44.94 -1.42 -10.67
CA GLN A 11 -43.76 -0.60 -10.37
C GLN A 11 -43.89 -0.03 -8.95
N GLU A 12 -43.05 -0.50 -8.03
CA GLU A 12 -43.07 -0.03 -6.63
C GLU A 12 -42.49 1.39 -6.47
N LEU A 13 -41.70 1.89 -7.43
CA LEU A 13 -40.91 3.12 -7.29
C LEU A 13 -40.84 3.93 -8.59
N PRO A 14 -41.18 5.24 -8.59
CA PRO A 14 -41.05 6.08 -9.78
C PRO A 14 -39.57 6.44 -10.07
N PRO A 15 -39.19 6.66 -11.35
CA PRO A 15 -37.88 7.19 -11.69
C PRO A 15 -37.73 8.61 -11.12
N GLY A 16 -36.51 8.95 -10.69
CA GLY A 16 -36.25 10.21 -10.01
C GLY A 16 -34.87 10.25 -9.35
N THR A 17 -34.56 11.36 -8.70
CA THR A 17 -33.33 11.48 -7.92
C THR A 17 -33.63 11.22 -6.45
N TYR A 18 -32.90 10.28 -5.85
CA TYR A 18 -33.04 9.88 -4.46
C TYR A 18 -31.72 10.06 -3.72
N ARG A 19 -31.78 10.71 -2.56
CA ARG A 19 -30.65 10.74 -1.62
C ARG A 19 -30.58 9.39 -0.92
N VAL A 20 -29.51 8.63 -1.15
CA VAL A 20 -29.38 7.27 -0.63
C VAL A 20 -27.98 6.98 -0.11
N ASP A 21 -27.92 6.09 0.87
CA ASP A 21 -26.69 5.41 1.29
C ASP A 21 -26.39 4.27 0.31
N ILE A 22 -25.24 4.34 -0.34
CA ILE A 22 -24.80 3.35 -1.32
C ILE A 22 -24.00 2.27 -0.59
N TYR A 23 -24.48 1.04 -0.68
CA TYR A 23 -23.81 -0.15 -0.17
C TYR A 23 -23.39 -1.04 -1.33
N LEU A 24 -22.16 -1.53 -1.30
CA LEU A 24 -21.63 -2.50 -2.27
C LEU A 24 -21.19 -3.77 -1.53
N ASN A 25 -21.76 -4.93 -1.91
CA ASN A 25 -21.52 -6.21 -1.25
C ASN A 25 -21.65 -6.11 0.28
N ASN A 26 -22.72 -5.44 0.75
CA ASN A 26 -23.05 -5.14 2.15
C ASN A 26 -22.10 -4.15 2.88
N GLY A 27 -21.08 -3.60 2.23
CA GLY A 27 -20.22 -2.54 2.79
C GLY A 27 -20.72 -1.14 2.42
N TYR A 28 -20.76 -0.23 3.39
CA TYR A 28 -21.07 1.19 3.15
C TYR A 28 -19.97 1.84 2.29
N MET A 29 -20.35 2.60 1.27
CA MET A 29 -19.42 3.29 0.37
C MET A 29 -19.52 4.81 0.51
N ALA A 30 -20.72 5.37 0.31
CA ALA A 30 -20.96 6.81 0.35
C ALA A 30 -22.45 7.12 0.42
N THR A 31 -22.80 8.33 0.85
CA THR A 31 -24.17 8.88 0.80
C THR A 31 -24.26 9.97 -0.28
N ARG A 32 -25.09 9.78 -1.31
CA ARG A 32 -25.20 10.72 -2.44
C ARG A 32 -26.60 10.71 -3.06
N ASP A 33 -26.86 11.74 -3.86
CA ASP A 33 -28.03 11.79 -4.72
C ASP A 33 -27.77 10.94 -5.97
N VAL A 34 -28.60 9.91 -6.15
CA VAL A 34 -28.52 8.97 -7.28
C VAL A 34 -29.76 9.13 -8.14
N THR A 35 -29.56 9.33 -9.44
CA THR A 35 -30.65 9.37 -10.42
C THR A 35 -31.01 7.95 -10.84
N PHE A 36 -32.29 7.62 -10.76
CA PHE A 36 -32.85 6.35 -11.20
C PHE A 36 -33.65 6.55 -12.47
N ASN A 37 -33.26 5.84 -13.53
CA ASN A 37 -33.93 5.85 -14.82
C ASN A 37 -34.77 4.58 -14.98
N THR A 38 -35.80 4.63 -15.81
CA THR A 38 -36.54 3.41 -16.18
C THR A 38 -35.61 2.45 -16.91
N GLY A 39 -35.60 1.19 -16.50
CA GLY A 39 -34.72 0.17 -17.06
C GLY A 39 -35.24 -1.24 -16.79
N ASP A 40 -34.53 -2.21 -17.35
CA ASP A 40 -34.84 -3.63 -17.18
C ASP A 40 -34.26 -4.14 -15.84
N SER A 41 -35.08 -4.08 -14.79
CA SER A 41 -34.78 -4.56 -13.44
C SER A 41 -36.08 -5.00 -12.75
N GLU A 42 -35.96 -5.75 -11.66
CA GLU A 42 -37.13 -6.16 -10.85
C GLU A 42 -37.98 -4.98 -10.37
N GLN A 43 -37.36 -3.82 -10.13
CA GLN A 43 -38.04 -2.60 -9.67
C GLN A 43 -38.45 -1.67 -10.82
N GLY A 44 -38.16 -2.02 -12.08
CA GLY A 44 -38.40 -1.20 -13.26
C GLY A 44 -37.54 0.08 -13.33
N ILE A 45 -36.60 0.25 -12.40
CA ILE A 45 -35.68 1.38 -12.32
C ILE A 45 -34.24 0.90 -12.11
N VAL A 46 -33.28 1.64 -12.65
CA VAL A 46 -31.85 1.36 -12.53
C VAL A 46 -31.08 2.62 -12.12
N PRO A 47 -30.07 2.50 -11.24
CA PRO A 47 -29.26 3.64 -10.83
C PRO A 47 -28.33 4.08 -11.97
N CYS A 48 -28.25 5.39 -12.21
CA CYS A 48 -27.23 5.98 -13.06
C CYS A 48 -25.96 6.22 -12.24
N LEU A 49 -24.96 5.36 -12.42
CA LEU A 49 -23.64 5.50 -11.81
C LEU A 49 -22.59 5.61 -12.92
N THR A 50 -21.65 6.53 -12.75
CA THR A 50 -20.54 6.74 -13.70
C THR A 50 -19.42 5.73 -13.49
N ARG A 51 -18.57 5.57 -14.50
CA ARG A 51 -17.37 4.72 -14.41
C ARG A 51 -16.47 5.13 -13.23
N ALA A 52 -16.25 6.42 -13.03
CA ALA A 52 -15.42 6.93 -11.95
C ALA A 52 -15.99 6.61 -10.56
N GLN A 53 -17.32 6.73 -10.39
CA GLN A 53 -17.99 6.37 -9.14
C GLN A 53 -17.84 4.87 -8.85
N LEU A 54 -18.12 4.00 -9.82
CA LEU A 54 -17.96 2.55 -9.67
C LEU A 54 -16.52 2.16 -9.34
N ALA A 55 -15.53 2.76 -10.01
CA ALA A 55 -14.11 2.54 -9.72
C ALA A 55 -13.75 2.90 -8.27
N SER A 56 -14.23 4.06 -7.78
CA SER A 56 -13.98 4.50 -6.40
C SER A 56 -14.58 3.55 -5.35
N MET A 57 -15.74 2.97 -5.65
CA MET A 57 -16.40 1.96 -4.80
C MET A 57 -15.71 0.59 -4.84
N GLY A 58 -14.71 0.42 -5.71
CA GLY A 58 -13.88 -0.79 -5.73
C GLY A 58 -14.13 -1.71 -6.93
N LEU A 59 -14.94 -1.31 -7.91
CA LEU A 59 -15.04 -2.05 -9.17
C LEU A 59 -13.73 -1.94 -9.95
N ASN A 60 -13.18 -3.07 -10.40
CA ASN A 60 -12.09 -3.08 -11.36
C ASN A 60 -12.64 -2.82 -12.77
N THR A 61 -12.65 -1.56 -13.19
CA THR A 61 -13.19 -1.17 -14.51
C THR A 61 -12.46 -1.84 -15.68
N ALA A 62 -11.21 -2.27 -15.50
CA ALA A 62 -10.44 -2.96 -16.53
C ALA A 62 -10.84 -4.44 -16.71
N SER A 63 -11.50 -5.07 -15.73
CA SER A 63 -12.00 -6.44 -15.88
C SER A 63 -13.36 -6.52 -16.56
N VAL A 64 -14.03 -5.39 -16.81
CA VAL A 64 -15.33 -5.32 -17.50
C VAL A 64 -15.14 -4.81 -18.92
N ALA A 65 -15.33 -5.70 -19.90
CA ALA A 65 -15.19 -5.36 -21.32
C ALA A 65 -16.19 -4.27 -21.74
N GLY A 66 -15.72 -3.28 -22.51
CA GLY A 66 -16.54 -2.20 -23.06
C GLY A 66 -16.80 -1.02 -22.12
N MET A 67 -16.49 -1.13 -20.83
CA MET A 67 -16.67 -0.02 -19.87
C MET A 67 -15.72 1.17 -20.16
N ASN A 68 -14.55 0.90 -20.74
CA ASN A 68 -13.59 1.92 -21.17
C ASN A 68 -14.06 2.76 -22.37
N LEU A 69 -15.03 2.28 -23.15
CA LEU A 69 -15.60 2.99 -24.30
C LEU A 69 -16.67 4.02 -23.92
N LEU A 70 -17.18 3.96 -22.70
CA LEU A 70 -18.16 4.90 -22.18
C LEU A 70 -17.52 6.28 -21.94
N ALA A 71 -18.30 7.34 -22.15
CA ALA A 71 -17.95 8.68 -21.72
C ALA A 71 -17.84 8.76 -20.18
N ASP A 72 -17.11 9.74 -19.66
CA ASP A 72 -16.82 9.84 -18.22
C ASP A 72 -18.08 10.04 -17.36
N ASP A 73 -19.08 10.71 -17.91
CA ASP A 73 -20.37 11.03 -17.28
C ASP A 73 -21.52 10.08 -17.70
N ALA A 74 -21.24 9.09 -18.55
CA ALA A 74 -22.26 8.15 -18.99
C ALA A 74 -22.74 7.24 -17.85
N CYS A 75 -24.06 6.97 -17.81
CA CYS A 75 -24.64 5.97 -16.94
C CYS A 75 -24.17 4.58 -17.37
N VAL A 76 -23.42 3.90 -16.51
CA VAL A 76 -22.94 2.53 -16.77
C VAL A 76 -24.12 1.56 -16.62
N PRO A 77 -24.45 0.76 -17.65
CA PRO A 77 -25.55 -0.20 -17.57
C PRO A 77 -25.08 -1.48 -16.85
N LEU A 78 -24.92 -1.36 -15.52
CA LEU A 78 -24.28 -2.33 -14.62
C LEU A 78 -24.78 -3.76 -14.81
N THR A 79 -26.11 -3.95 -14.78
CA THR A 79 -26.78 -5.26 -14.86
C THR A 79 -26.62 -5.94 -16.21
N SER A 80 -26.35 -5.17 -17.28
CA SER A 80 -26.13 -5.71 -18.63
C SER A 80 -24.66 -5.97 -18.95
N MET A 81 -23.75 -5.16 -18.39
CA MET A 81 -22.31 -5.28 -18.63
C MET A 81 -21.63 -6.31 -17.71
N ILE A 82 -22.17 -6.53 -16.51
CA ILE A 82 -21.60 -7.44 -15.53
C ILE A 82 -22.62 -8.53 -15.24
N HIS A 83 -22.26 -9.77 -15.58
CA HIS A 83 -23.08 -10.94 -15.25
C HIS A 83 -23.21 -11.07 -13.73
N ASP A 84 -24.41 -11.45 -13.26
CA ASP A 84 -24.76 -11.58 -11.83
C ASP A 84 -24.62 -10.31 -10.98
N ALA A 85 -24.47 -9.13 -11.59
CA ALA A 85 -24.55 -7.87 -10.85
C ALA A 85 -26.02 -7.48 -10.65
N THR A 86 -26.39 -7.09 -9.42
CA THR A 86 -27.74 -6.62 -9.10
C THR A 86 -27.71 -5.25 -8.43
N ALA A 87 -28.80 -4.50 -8.60
CA ALA A 87 -29.04 -3.23 -7.95
C ALA A 87 -30.45 -3.21 -7.39
N HIS A 88 -30.58 -2.92 -6.10
CA HIS A 88 -31.85 -2.88 -5.40
C HIS A 88 -31.94 -1.63 -4.52
N LEU A 89 -32.97 -0.83 -4.71
CA LEU A 89 -33.25 0.37 -3.92
C LEU A 89 -34.27 0.02 -2.83
N ASP A 90 -33.86 0.15 -1.57
CA ASP A 90 -34.76 0.14 -0.41
C ASP A 90 -35.04 1.58 0.02
N VAL A 91 -36.23 2.09 -0.32
CA VAL A 91 -36.63 3.46 0.03
C VAL A 91 -36.99 3.60 1.51
N GLY A 92 -37.41 2.52 2.18
CA GLY A 92 -37.70 2.53 3.61
C GLY A 92 -36.46 2.82 4.45
N GLN A 93 -35.29 2.35 3.99
CA GLN A 93 -34.00 2.60 4.63
C GLN A 93 -33.15 3.66 3.92
N GLN A 94 -33.65 4.29 2.84
CA GLN A 94 -32.89 5.18 1.97
C GLN A 94 -31.55 4.56 1.51
N ARG A 95 -31.59 3.29 1.11
CA ARG A 95 -30.40 2.48 0.89
C ARG A 95 -30.40 1.86 -0.51
N LEU A 96 -29.33 2.08 -1.26
CA LEU A 96 -29.05 1.41 -2.53
C LEU A 96 -28.10 0.24 -2.28
N ASN A 97 -28.58 -0.99 -2.45
CA ASN A 97 -27.78 -2.20 -2.36
C ASN A 97 -27.31 -2.62 -3.76
N LEU A 98 -25.99 -2.60 -3.95
CA LEU A 98 -25.32 -3.12 -5.14
C LEU A 98 -24.65 -4.44 -4.77
N THR A 99 -24.84 -5.45 -5.62
CA THR A 99 -24.03 -6.67 -5.55
C THR A 99 -23.26 -6.83 -6.85
N ILE A 100 -21.96 -7.08 -6.73
CA ILE A 100 -21.05 -7.25 -7.87
C ILE A 100 -20.16 -8.46 -7.57
N PRO A 101 -20.03 -9.44 -8.48
CA PRO A 101 -19.17 -10.59 -8.28
C PRO A 101 -17.73 -10.17 -8.00
N GLN A 102 -17.07 -10.83 -7.04
CA GLN A 102 -15.72 -10.46 -6.61
C GLN A 102 -14.67 -10.55 -7.73
N ALA A 103 -14.90 -11.34 -8.78
CA ALA A 103 -14.04 -11.39 -9.96
C ALA A 103 -13.91 -10.03 -10.69
N PHE A 104 -14.92 -9.18 -10.57
CA PHE A 104 -14.92 -7.82 -11.13
C PHE A 104 -14.53 -6.75 -10.11
N MET A 105 -14.33 -7.12 -8.85
CA MET A 105 -13.85 -6.20 -7.84
C MET A 105 -12.33 -6.04 -7.97
N SER A 106 -11.85 -4.83 -7.72
CA SER A 106 -10.42 -4.63 -7.48
C SER A 106 -10.04 -5.44 -6.25
N ASN A 107 -9.02 -6.28 -6.37
CA ASN A 107 -8.47 -7.08 -5.27
C ASN A 107 -7.87 -6.15 -4.21
N ARG A 108 -8.72 -5.51 -3.41
CA ARG A 108 -8.32 -4.94 -2.12
C ARG A 108 -8.20 -6.14 -1.20
N ALA A 109 -7.02 -6.76 -1.21
CA ALA A 109 -6.68 -7.78 -0.23
C ALA A 109 -7.00 -7.25 1.18
N ARG A 110 -7.39 -8.11 2.12
CA ARG A 110 -7.63 -7.63 3.50
C ARG A 110 -6.35 -6.98 4.01
N GLY A 111 -6.45 -5.75 4.51
CA GLY A 111 -5.30 -4.95 4.92
C GLY A 111 -4.70 -4.06 3.82
N TYR A 112 -5.31 -3.97 2.62
CA TYR A 112 -4.84 -3.06 1.58
C TYR A 112 -4.94 -1.59 2.01
N ILE A 113 -3.81 -0.87 1.90
CA ILE A 113 -3.70 0.56 2.15
C ILE A 113 -3.44 1.27 0.81
N PRO A 114 -4.32 2.19 0.37
CA PRO A 114 -4.09 3.01 -0.81
C PRO A 114 -2.72 3.72 -0.77
N PRO A 115 -1.92 3.70 -1.87
CA PRO A 115 -0.59 4.31 -1.89
C PRO A 115 -0.57 5.83 -1.67
N GLU A 116 -1.69 6.50 -1.96
CA GLU A 116 -1.89 7.94 -1.67
C GLU A 116 -1.94 8.28 -0.18
N LEU A 117 -2.15 7.27 0.68
CA LEU A 117 -2.09 7.42 2.13
C LEU A 117 -0.67 7.15 2.69
N TRP A 118 0.29 6.76 1.86
CA TRP A 118 1.65 6.49 2.32
C TRP A 118 2.40 7.78 2.55
N ASP A 119 2.72 8.06 3.81
CA ASP A 119 3.47 9.25 4.19
C ASP A 119 4.97 9.04 3.93
N PRO A 120 5.63 9.89 3.11
CA PRO A 120 7.07 9.82 2.91
C PRO A 120 7.88 10.16 4.17
N GLY A 121 7.24 10.70 5.20
CA GLY A 121 7.83 11.15 6.44
C GLY A 121 8.34 12.59 6.38
N ILE A 122 8.99 13.01 7.46
CA ILE A 122 9.52 14.36 7.61
C ILE A 122 11.02 14.42 7.32
N ASN A 123 11.50 15.63 7.01
CA ASN A 123 12.92 15.89 6.90
C ASN A 123 13.55 15.83 8.30
N ALA A 124 14.50 14.91 8.51
CA ALA A 124 15.12 14.69 9.81
C ALA A 124 16.53 14.11 9.69
N GLY A 125 17.41 14.54 10.60
CA GLY A 125 18.69 13.88 10.85
C GLY A 125 18.52 12.77 11.89
N LEU A 126 19.23 11.67 11.69
CA LEU A 126 19.21 10.49 12.55
C LEU A 126 20.65 10.17 13.00
N LEU A 127 20.81 9.83 14.27
CA LEU A 127 22.07 9.33 14.80
C LEU A 127 21.77 8.29 15.87
N ASN A 128 22.08 7.03 15.58
CA ASN A 128 22.09 5.96 16.56
C ASN A 128 23.54 5.65 16.94
N TYR A 129 23.79 5.49 18.23
CA TYR A 129 25.10 5.11 18.75
C TYR A 129 24.98 3.88 19.64
N ASN A 130 25.92 2.96 19.51
CA ASN A 130 26.05 1.81 20.40
C ASN A 130 27.51 1.70 20.85
N PHE A 131 27.75 1.93 22.13
CA PHE A 131 29.07 1.84 22.75
C PHE A 131 29.15 0.63 23.66
N SER A 132 30.11 -0.26 23.40
CA SER A 132 30.38 -1.43 24.21
C SER A 132 31.86 -1.53 24.55
N GLY A 133 32.17 -2.07 25.73
CA GLY A 133 33.54 -2.22 26.20
C GLY A 133 33.69 -3.43 27.10
N ASN A 134 34.88 -4.01 27.07
CA ASN A 134 35.24 -5.17 27.87
C ASN A 134 36.67 -5.00 28.40
N SER A 135 36.87 -5.40 29.66
CA SER A 135 38.20 -5.55 30.25
C SER A 135 38.44 -7.01 30.62
N VAL A 136 39.50 -7.59 30.07
CA VAL A 136 39.94 -8.96 30.37
C VAL A 136 41.20 -8.89 31.22
N GLN A 137 41.15 -9.50 32.40
CA GLN A 137 42.31 -9.70 33.25
C GLN A 137 42.80 -11.15 33.11
N ASN A 138 44.01 -11.34 32.57
CA ASN A 138 44.55 -12.67 32.38
C ASN A 138 45.48 -13.06 33.54
N ARG A 139 45.36 -14.32 34.01
CA ARG A 139 46.22 -14.87 35.08
C ARG A 139 47.72 -14.76 34.74
N ILE A 140 48.06 -14.92 33.46
CA ILE A 140 49.41 -14.75 32.93
C ILE A 140 49.26 -13.87 31.68
N GLY A 141 49.86 -12.68 31.67
CA GLY A 141 49.85 -11.81 30.50
C GLY A 141 49.31 -10.40 30.63
N GLY A 142 48.99 -9.96 31.84
CA GLY A 142 48.46 -8.62 32.08
C GLY A 142 47.01 -8.45 31.63
N ASN A 143 46.60 -7.19 31.53
CA ASN A 143 45.24 -6.79 31.23
C ASN A 143 45.07 -6.49 29.74
N SER A 144 43.84 -6.60 29.27
CA SER A 144 43.46 -6.20 27.93
C SER A 144 42.14 -5.45 27.97
N HIS A 145 42.09 -4.33 27.27
CA HIS A 145 40.93 -3.46 27.21
C HIS A 145 40.45 -3.33 25.76
N TYR A 146 39.17 -3.58 25.56
CA TYR A 146 38.50 -3.49 24.27
C TYR A 146 37.37 -2.47 24.41
N ALA A 147 37.28 -1.55 23.45
CA ALA A 147 36.10 -0.71 23.31
C ALA A 147 35.69 -0.64 21.85
N TYR A 148 34.39 -0.56 21.62
CA TYR A 148 33.77 -0.55 20.32
C TYR A 148 32.63 0.47 20.32
N LEU A 149 32.60 1.32 19.31
CA LEU A 149 31.52 2.27 19.09
C LEU A 149 30.99 2.06 17.68
N ASN A 150 29.71 1.75 17.55
CA ASN A 150 29.00 1.77 16.28
C ASN A 150 28.19 3.06 16.19
N LEU A 151 28.38 3.81 15.09
CA LEU A 151 27.62 5.00 14.75
C LEU A 151 26.85 4.74 13.45
N GLN A 152 25.52 4.75 13.55
CA GLN A 152 24.62 4.73 12.40
C GLN A 152 24.05 6.13 12.23
N SER A 153 24.53 6.83 11.22
CA SER A 153 24.03 8.15 10.87
C SER A 153 23.02 8.04 9.75
N GLY A 154 22.06 8.95 9.72
CA GLY A 154 21.08 9.00 8.65
C GLY A 154 20.54 10.39 8.41
N LEU A 155 20.02 10.61 7.20
CA LEU A 155 19.34 11.83 6.82
C LEU A 155 18.14 11.47 5.96
N ASN A 156 16.97 11.96 6.34
CA ASN A 156 15.74 11.82 5.57
C ASN A 156 15.42 13.18 4.94
N ILE A 157 15.21 13.21 3.62
CA ILE A 157 14.76 14.40 2.88
C ILE A 157 13.65 13.98 1.93
N GLY A 158 12.40 14.29 2.27
CA GLY A 158 11.22 13.75 1.60
C GLY A 158 11.26 12.22 1.58
N ALA A 159 11.03 11.62 0.40
CA ALA A 159 11.06 10.16 0.23
C ALA A 159 12.48 9.56 0.12
N TRP A 160 13.53 10.38 0.25
CA TRP A 160 14.91 9.90 0.16
C TRP A 160 15.51 9.67 1.54
N ARG A 161 16.22 8.55 1.68
CA ARG A 161 16.84 8.13 2.93
C ARG A 161 18.32 7.86 2.70
N LEU A 162 19.18 8.67 3.31
CA LEU A 162 20.62 8.44 3.38
C LEU A 162 20.93 7.70 4.67
N ARG A 163 21.77 6.67 4.59
CA ARG A 163 22.27 5.92 5.73
C ARG A 163 23.79 5.75 5.61
N ASP A 164 24.47 5.89 6.74
CA ASP A 164 25.90 5.67 6.89
C ASP A 164 26.17 4.87 8.16
N ASN A 165 27.02 3.86 8.06
CA ASN A 165 27.45 3.06 9.21
C ASN A 165 28.97 3.11 9.33
N THR A 166 29.43 3.60 10.46
CA THR A 166 30.85 3.74 10.75
C THR A 166 31.13 3.21 12.15
N THR A 167 32.24 2.50 12.29
CA THR A 167 32.63 1.86 13.55
C THR A 167 33.98 2.33 14.01
N TRP A 168 34.13 2.42 15.32
CA TRP A 168 35.37 2.74 15.98
C TRP A 168 35.74 1.58 16.89
N SER A 169 37.00 1.16 16.81
CA SER A 169 37.53 0.08 17.62
C SER A 169 38.79 0.51 18.33
N TYR A 170 38.85 0.18 19.61
CA TYR A 170 39.98 0.35 20.50
C TYR A 170 40.38 -0.99 21.09
N ASN A 171 41.67 -1.28 21.02
CA ASN A 171 42.26 -2.47 21.62
C ASN A 171 43.60 -2.10 22.26
N SER A 172 43.75 -2.40 23.54
CA SER A 172 44.99 -2.24 24.28
C SER A 172 45.31 -3.54 25.00
N SER A 173 46.57 -3.98 24.94
CA SER A 173 47.03 -5.14 25.71
C SER A 173 48.41 -4.86 26.31
N ASP A 174 48.60 -5.22 27.57
CA ASP A 174 49.88 -5.01 28.27
C ASP A 174 51.04 -5.84 27.66
N ARG A 175 50.70 -6.88 26.88
CA ARG A 175 51.65 -7.74 26.16
C ARG A 175 52.13 -7.15 24.83
N SER A 176 51.41 -6.22 24.23
CA SER A 176 51.77 -5.58 22.96
C SER A 176 52.07 -4.09 23.21
N SER A 177 53.24 -3.59 22.81
CA SER A 177 53.55 -2.16 22.97
C SER A 177 52.73 -1.31 21.98
N GLY A 178 51.48 -1.02 22.32
CA GLY A 178 50.63 -0.10 21.57
C GLY A 178 49.15 -0.38 21.74
N SER A 179 48.38 0.70 21.88
CA SER A 179 46.94 0.66 21.69
C SER A 179 46.62 0.85 20.21
N LYS A 180 45.75 0.00 19.66
CA LYS A 180 45.20 0.15 18.32
C LYS A 180 43.89 0.90 18.44
N ASN A 181 43.82 2.04 17.76
CA ASN A 181 42.64 2.88 17.67
C ASN A 181 42.37 3.12 16.17
N LYS A 182 41.22 2.68 15.67
CA LYS A 182 40.87 2.83 14.26
C LYS A 182 39.39 3.11 14.08
N TRP A 183 39.11 4.09 13.23
CA TRP A 183 37.81 4.28 12.58
C TRP A 183 37.76 3.46 11.30
N GLN A 184 36.68 2.69 11.13
CA GLN A 184 36.41 1.89 9.96
C GLN A 184 34.99 2.17 9.48
N HIS A 185 34.92 2.75 8.29
CA HIS A 185 33.68 2.91 7.55
C HIS A 185 33.19 1.54 7.04
N ILE A 186 31.89 1.26 7.18
CA ILE A 186 31.28 0.00 6.76
C ILE A 186 30.55 0.17 5.44
N ASN A 187 29.56 1.05 5.39
CA ASN A 187 28.75 1.29 4.21
C ASN A 187 28.06 2.65 4.24
N THR A 188 27.83 3.21 3.05
CA THR A 188 26.95 4.36 2.83
C THR A 188 26.03 4.04 1.67
N TRP A 189 24.73 4.29 1.84
CA TRP A 189 23.77 4.16 0.75
C TRP A 189 22.64 5.17 0.85
N PHE A 190 22.03 5.38 -0.30
CA PHE A 190 20.89 6.26 -0.49
C PHE A 190 19.77 5.43 -1.11
N GLU A 191 18.62 5.41 -0.45
CA GLU A 191 17.48 4.60 -0.88
C GLU A 191 16.22 5.45 -1.05
N ARG A 192 15.37 5.02 -1.98
CA ARG A 192 14.05 5.59 -2.21
C ARG A 192 13.09 4.55 -2.75
N ASP A 193 11.89 4.59 -2.22
CA ASP A 193 10.77 3.79 -2.69
C ASP A 193 10.13 4.43 -3.94
N ILE A 194 9.93 3.63 -4.99
CA ILE A 194 9.27 3.99 -6.24
C ILE A 194 7.89 3.32 -6.26
N ILE A 195 6.92 4.02 -5.65
CA ILE A 195 5.55 3.54 -5.44
C ILE A 195 4.88 3.02 -6.73
N PRO A 196 4.95 3.69 -7.89
CA PRO A 196 4.28 3.20 -9.11
C PRO A 196 4.83 1.85 -9.61
N LEU A 197 6.09 1.54 -9.29
CA LEU A 197 6.75 0.28 -9.67
C LEU A 197 6.71 -0.76 -8.54
N ARG A 198 6.23 -0.38 -7.34
CA ARG A 198 6.34 -1.20 -6.12
C ARG A 198 7.76 -1.72 -5.89
N SER A 199 8.74 -0.84 -6.06
CA SER A 199 10.16 -1.19 -6.01
C SER A 199 10.95 -0.20 -5.16
N ARG A 200 12.06 -0.65 -4.59
CA ARG A 200 13.06 0.19 -3.93
C ARG A 200 14.27 0.39 -4.83
N LEU A 201 14.66 1.65 -5.00
CA LEU A 201 15.91 2.07 -5.64
C LEU A 201 16.96 2.29 -4.55
N THR A 202 18.10 1.61 -4.67
CA THR A 202 19.26 1.74 -3.78
C THR A 202 20.47 2.19 -4.59
N LEU A 203 21.14 3.24 -4.14
CA LEU A 203 22.35 3.80 -4.73
C LEU A 203 23.47 3.83 -3.68
N GLY A 204 24.65 3.34 -4.03
CA GLY A 204 25.78 3.22 -3.11
C GLY A 204 26.02 1.76 -2.72
N ASP A 205 26.39 1.52 -1.46
CA ASP A 205 26.68 0.18 -0.95
C ASP A 205 25.39 -0.62 -0.72
N GLY A 206 25.30 -1.80 -1.31
CA GLY A 206 24.14 -2.67 -1.19
C GLY A 206 24.52 -4.15 -1.27
N TYR A 207 23.51 -5.01 -1.17
CA TYR A 207 23.67 -6.45 -1.33
C TYR A 207 22.53 -7.01 -2.17
N THR A 208 22.80 -8.09 -2.90
CA THR A 208 21.75 -8.82 -3.64
C THR A 208 21.15 -9.92 -2.77
N GLN A 209 19.86 -10.19 -2.97
CA GLN A 209 19.22 -11.36 -2.36
C GLN A 209 19.79 -12.66 -2.93
N GLY A 210 19.77 -13.71 -2.11
CA GLY A 210 20.40 -15.00 -2.37
C GLY A 210 19.49 -16.03 -3.03
N ASP A 211 18.35 -15.62 -3.61
CA ASP A 211 17.26 -16.56 -3.94
C ASP A 211 17.58 -17.48 -5.13
N ILE A 212 18.35 -16.98 -6.09
CA ILE A 212 18.76 -17.73 -7.30
C ILE A 212 20.29 -17.90 -7.36
N PHE A 213 21.02 -16.85 -6.98
CA PHE A 213 22.48 -16.81 -6.98
C PHE A 213 22.97 -16.46 -5.59
N ASP A 214 24.24 -16.72 -5.30
CA ASP A 214 24.86 -16.27 -4.05
C ASP A 214 24.76 -14.75 -3.91
N GLY A 215 24.38 -14.29 -2.71
CA GLY A 215 24.28 -12.87 -2.39
C GLY A 215 25.65 -12.19 -2.46
N ILE A 216 25.78 -11.13 -3.27
CA ILE A 216 27.00 -10.35 -3.39
C ILE A 216 26.84 -8.96 -2.79
N ASN A 217 27.90 -8.49 -2.15
CA ASN A 217 28.01 -7.08 -1.74
C ASN A 217 28.56 -6.28 -2.92
N PHE A 218 27.96 -5.13 -3.20
CA PHE A 218 28.38 -4.27 -4.30
C PHE A 218 28.25 -2.79 -3.92
N ARG A 219 28.92 -1.94 -4.71
CA ARG A 219 28.71 -0.49 -4.71
C ARG A 219 28.24 -0.07 -6.08
N GLY A 220 27.00 0.40 -6.20
CA GLY A 220 26.39 0.68 -7.49
C GLY A 220 24.94 1.15 -7.38
N ALA A 221 24.12 0.72 -8.32
CA ALA A 221 22.69 1.01 -8.35
C ALA A 221 21.90 -0.30 -8.44
N GLN A 222 20.81 -0.40 -7.70
CA GLN A 222 19.91 -1.54 -7.70
C GLN A 222 18.47 -1.05 -7.65
N LEU A 223 17.63 -1.63 -8.49
CA LEU A 223 16.17 -1.47 -8.43
C LEU A 223 15.59 -2.87 -8.22
N ALA A 224 14.92 -3.07 -7.09
CA ALA A 224 14.33 -4.36 -6.73
C ALA A 224 12.90 -4.15 -6.24
N SER A 225 12.01 -5.11 -6.53
CA SER A 225 10.67 -5.12 -5.94
C SER A 225 10.77 -5.22 -4.42
N ASP A 226 9.85 -4.56 -3.70
CA ASP A 226 9.80 -4.60 -2.24
C ASP A 226 8.48 -5.22 -1.79
N ASP A 227 8.55 -6.42 -1.22
CA ASP A 227 7.37 -7.17 -0.78
C ASP A 227 6.66 -6.48 0.39
N ASN A 228 7.35 -5.64 1.17
CA ASN A 228 6.72 -4.84 2.24
C ASN A 228 5.72 -3.80 1.70
N MET A 229 5.64 -3.60 0.38
CA MET A 229 4.63 -2.76 -0.29
C MET A 229 3.36 -3.53 -0.64
N LEU A 230 3.34 -4.85 -0.44
CA LEU A 230 2.15 -5.69 -0.58
C LEU A 230 1.41 -5.76 0.76
N PRO A 231 0.08 -5.94 0.75
CA PRO A 231 -0.63 -6.27 1.98
C PRO A 231 -0.19 -7.64 2.48
N ASP A 232 -0.11 -7.84 3.80
CA ASP A 232 0.32 -9.10 4.44
C ASP A 232 -0.38 -10.35 3.88
N SER A 233 -1.65 -10.22 3.47
CA SER A 233 -2.42 -11.32 2.85
C SER A 233 -1.95 -11.76 1.45
N GLN A 234 -1.03 -11.01 0.85
CA GLN A 234 -0.40 -11.26 -0.45
C GLN A 234 1.11 -11.42 -0.35
N GLU A 235 1.72 -11.19 0.81
CA GLU A 235 3.11 -11.54 1.05
C GLU A 235 3.22 -13.07 1.06
N ASP A 236 4.02 -13.62 0.15
CA ASP A 236 4.35 -15.05 0.17
C ASP A 236 5.28 -15.26 1.38
N LEU A 237 4.69 -15.64 2.53
CA LEU A 237 5.48 -16.06 3.69
C LEU A 237 6.37 -17.25 3.25
N PRO A 238 7.69 -17.20 3.49
CA PRO A 238 8.52 -18.37 3.23
C PRO A 238 8.00 -19.54 4.07
N ARG A 239 7.59 -20.61 3.40
CA ARG A 239 7.27 -21.90 4.02
C ARG A 239 8.53 -22.62 4.51
#